data_AF-A0A7W5PGD6-F1
#
_entry.id   AF-A0A7W5PGD6-F1
#
_cell.length_a   1.000
_cell.length_b   1.000
_cell.length_c   1.000
_cell.angle_alpha   90.00
_cell.angle_beta   90.00
_cell.angle_gamma   90.00
#
_symmetry.space_group_name_H-M   'P 1'
#
loop_
_entity.id
_entity.type
_entity.pdbx_description
1 polymer ?
#
loop_
_entity_poly.entity_id
_entity_poly.type
_entity_poly.pdbx_seq_one_letter_code
_entity_poly.pdbx_strand_id
1 'polypeptide(L)'
;MQSAAAYGALSYTKIGGVESIGGFGAATEVVTFQPLKGPQQRYKGPTDHGSLNSTLAVDDADAGQALLAVASQPSNAGLYAVRVTKPDGALRYFQMRVFGMPETIGAANWMITAAPVLEINTAIVKVSSNGTTAPAFTIQPLISPSTGSVGTTFIASNGAASDATSFTRRWLLNGSQIGTGTTVTPYAADSLTLEVTATGSGGSSPTTSNAVTVAAALPTLTIGGPLAFASGAAAGTLVATIGNVPTGATPTLTPNDGRLAIAGDATNGWKVVVGLTVANAGTIALAVAAAGARASRQQFRLGQLGLTRLSSAWQSRRSGRRTPSTMQA
;
A
#
# COMPACT_ATOMS: atom_id res chain seq x y z
N MET A 1 -42.27 10.33 -1.89
CA MET A 1 -41.87 9.41 -0.80
C MET A 1 -40.39 9.61 -0.51
N GLN A 2 -39.97 9.59 0.75
CA GLN A 2 -38.58 9.81 1.15
C GLN A 2 -37.74 8.54 0.95
N SER A 3 -36.49 8.66 0.51
CA SER A 3 -35.64 7.52 0.16
C SER A 3 -34.99 6.87 1.38
N ALA A 4 -34.52 5.62 1.25
CA ALA A 4 -33.80 4.91 2.31
C ALA A 4 -32.56 5.70 2.81
N ALA A 5 -31.82 6.33 1.90
CA ALA A 5 -30.67 7.18 2.24
C ALA A 5 -31.09 8.43 3.03
N ALA A 6 -32.19 9.08 2.65
CA ALA A 6 -32.70 10.25 3.36
C ALA A 6 -33.22 9.90 4.77
N TYR A 7 -33.86 8.74 4.96
CA TYR A 7 -34.20 8.23 6.29
C TYR A 7 -32.98 7.82 7.12
N GLY A 8 -31.93 7.28 6.48
CA GLY A 8 -30.68 6.90 7.14
C GLY A 8 -29.89 8.07 7.72
N ALA A 9 -30.05 9.27 7.15
CA ALA A 9 -29.37 10.50 7.59
C ALA A 9 -30.06 11.21 8.79
N LEU A 10 -31.25 10.76 9.22
CA LEU A 10 -31.96 11.35 10.36
C LEU A 10 -31.44 10.81 11.70
N SER A 11 -31.45 11.66 12.73
CA SER A 11 -31.20 11.27 14.11
C SER A 11 -32.45 10.62 14.73
N TYR A 12 -32.27 9.48 15.40
CA TYR A 12 -33.37 8.74 16.06
C TYR A 12 -33.04 8.51 17.54
N THR A 13 -33.92 8.96 18.43
CA THR A 13 -33.91 8.56 19.85
C THR A 13 -34.48 7.15 19.97
N LYS A 14 -33.87 6.30 20.81
CA LYS A 14 -34.41 4.98 21.14
C LYS A 14 -35.53 5.14 22.16
N ILE A 15 -36.61 4.38 22.01
CA ILE A 15 -37.67 4.23 23.02
C ILE A 15 -37.32 3.05 23.92
N GLY A 16 -37.26 3.28 25.23
CA GLY A 16 -37.03 2.25 26.26
C GLY A 16 -38.27 1.41 26.55
N GLY A 17 -38.10 0.29 27.27
CA GLY A 17 -39.21 -0.50 27.83
C GLY A 17 -40.09 -1.27 26.84
N VAL A 18 -39.85 -1.24 25.52
CA VAL A 18 -40.69 -1.91 24.53
C VAL A 18 -40.69 -3.43 24.71
N GLU A 19 -41.85 -4.00 25.04
CA GLU A 19 -42.08 -5.44 25.20
C GLU A 19 -42.40 -6.11 23.87
N SER A 20 -43.28 -5.49 23.08
CA SER A 20 -43.70 -5.99 21.76
C SER A 20 -43.96 -4.85 20.80
N ILE A 21 -43.55 -5.03 19.55
CA ILE A 21 -43.75 -4.07 18.44
C ILE A 21 -45.07 -4.37 17.69
N GLY A 22 -45.63 -5.57 17.85
CA GLY A 22 -46.82 -6.01 17.12
C GLY A 22 -46.58 -6.25 15.62
N GLY A 23 -47.67 -6.53 14.90
CA GLY A 23 -47.67 -6.61 13.44
C GLY A 23 -47.98 -5.24 12.82
N PHE A 24 -47.32 -4.92 11.70
CA PHE A 24 -47.52 -3.66 10.98
C PHE A 24 -47.35 -3.88 9.47
N GLY A 25 -48.15 -3.17 8.67
CA GLY A 25 -48.13 -3.32 7.22
C GLY A 25 -49.38 -2.76 6.55
N ALA A 26 -49.22 -2.40 5.27
CA ALA A 26 -50.30 -1.86 4.48
C ALA A 26 -51.31 -2.93 4.04
N ALA A 27 -52.60 -2.58 4.08
CA ALA A 27 -53.70 -3.36 3.53
C ALA A 27 -54.38 -2.56 2.42
N THR A 28 -54.71 -3.22 1.30
CA THR A 28 -55.45 -2.59 0.20
C THR A 28 -56.85 -3.21 0.13
N GLU A 29 -57.87 -2.38 0.13
CA GLU A 29 -59.25 -2.83 0.02
C GLU A 29 -59.52 -3.53 -1.32
N VAL A 30 -60.40 -4.52 -1.33
CA VAL A 30 -60.83 -5.21 -2.55
C VAL A 30 -62.21 -4.71 -2.95
N VAL A 31 -62.27 -3.82 -3.94
CA VAL A 31 -63.52 -3.37 -4.53
C VAL A 31 -64.02 -4.45 -5.49
N THR A 32 -65.17 -5.04 -5.22
CA THR A 32 -65.79 -6.04 -6.10
C THR A 32 -66.84 -5.40 -7.01
N PHE A 33 -66.91 -5.89 -8.24
CA PHE A 33 -67.98 -5.55 -9.17
C PHE A 33 -68.52 -6.83 -9.79
N GLN A 34 -69.82 -7.07 -9.64
CA GLN A 34 -70.50 -8.22 -10.23
C GLN A 34 -71.27 -7.75 -11.47
N PRO A 35 -70.76 -7.96 -12.70
CA PRO A 35 -71.52 -7.66 -13.90
C PRO A 35 -72.75 -8.56 -14.00
N LEU A 36 -73.84 -8.04 -14.58
CA LEU A 36 -75.09 -8.78 -14.80
C LEU A 36 -74.91 -10.02 -15.69
N LYS A 37 -73.82 -10.07 -16.48
CA LYS A 37 -73.37 -11.23 -17.24
C LYS A 37 -71.85 -11.31 -17.20
N GLY A 38 -71.30 -12.28 -16.46
CA GLY A 38 -69.86 -12.53 -16.38
C GLY A 38 -69.37 -12.88 -14.97
N PRO A 39 -68.08 -13.24 -14.83
CA PRO A 39 -67.47 -13.50 -13.53
C PRO A 39 -67.29 -12.22 -12.70
N GLN A 40 -67.26 -12.37 -11.38
CA GLN A 40 -66.99 -11.26 -10.45
C GLN A 40 -65.62 -10.63 -10.71
N GLN A 41 -65.61 -9.33 -10.95
CA GLN A 41 -64.40 -8.54 -11.12
C GLN A 41 -63.91 -8.02 -9.76
N ARG A 42 -62.58 -7.94 -9.59
CA ARG A 42 -61.92 -7.45 -8.37
C ARG A 42 -60.94 -6.35 -8.75
N TYR A 43 -61.10 -5.18 -8.12
CA TYR A 43 -60.27 -4.00 -8.29
C TYR A 43 -59.60 -3.64 -6.96
N LYS A 44 -58.48 -2.92 -7.01
CA LYS A 44 -57.80 -2.39 -5.83
C LYS A 44 -58.46 -1.07 -5.42
N GLY A 45 -58.93 -0.99 -4.18
CA GLY A 45 -59.40 0.24 -3.55
C GLY A 45 -58.26 1.07 -2.98
N PRO A 46 -58.58 2.03 -2.08
CA PRO A 46 -57.61 2.71 -1.25
C PRO A 46 -56.68 1.73 -0.52
N THR A 47 -55.47 2.20 -0.22
CA THR A 47 -54.50 1.46 0.61
C THR A 47 -54.34 2.17 1.93
N ASP A 48 -54.76 1.50 2.99
CA ASP A 48 -54.38 1.84 4.35
C ASP A 48 -52.94 1.36 4.58
N HIS A 49 -52.11 2.17 5.23
CA HIS A 49 -50.75 1.80 5.60
C HIS A 49 -50.68 1.09 6.97
N GLY A 50 -51.80 1.07 7.70
CA GLY A 50 -52.02 0.32 8.94
C GLY A 50 -51.48 1.00 10.19
N SER A 51 -51.79 0.43 11.34
CA SER A 51 -51.30 0.88 12.65
C SER A 51 -50.13 0.05 13.17
N LEU A 52 -49.44 0.60 14.19
CA LEU A 52 -48.39 -0.05 14.97
C LEU A 52 -48.81 -0.07 16.43
N ASN A 53 -49.40 -1.18 16.89
CA ASN A 53 -49.88 -1.32 18.25
C ASN A 53 -48.80 -1.99 19.11
N SER A 54 -47.83 -1.19 19.56
CA SER A 54 -46.72 -1.64 20.42
C SER A 54 -47.06 -1.51 21.91
N THR A 55 -46.59 -2.46 22.73
CA THR A 55 -46.67 -2.39 24.19
C THR A 55 -45.30 -2.04 24.77
N LEU A 56 -45.28 -1.11 25.73
CA LEU A 56 -44.06 -0.74 26.46
C LEU A 56 -44.31 -0.67 27.97
N ALA A 57 -43.28 -0.94 28.76
CA ALA A 57 -43.24 -0.67 30.18
C ALA A 57 -42.95 0.82 30.44
N VAL A 58 -43.72 1.45 31.33
CA VAL A 58 -43.60 2.89 31.63
C VAL A 58 -42.30 3.17 32.38
N ASP A 59 -41.54 4.14 31.89
CA ASP A 59 -40.32 4.67 32.50
C ASP A 59 -40.25 6.20 32.27
N ASP A 60 -40.59 6.97 33.30
CA ASP A 60 -40.62 8.44 33.27
C ASP A 60 -39.23 9.08 32.99
N ALA A 61 -38.15 8.32 33.15
CA ALA A 61 -36.80 8.77 32.84
C ALA A 61 -36.37 8.52 31.38
N ASP A 62 -37.12 7.72 30.60
CA ASP A 62 -36.78 7.42 29.21
C ASP A 62 -37.11 8.60 28.28
N ALA A 63 -36.06 9.19 27.71
CA ALA A 63 -36.20 10.31 26.77
C ALA A 63 -36.99 9.95 25.50
N GLY A 64 -37.07 8.67 25.12
CA GLY A 64 -37.90 8.21 24.01
C GLY A 64 -39.39 8.18 24.35
N GLN A 65 -39.75 7.71 25.55
CA GLN A 65 -41.12 7.74 26.07
C GLN A 65 -41.61 9.18 26.29
N ALA A 66 -40.76 10.07 26.82
CA ALA A 66 -41.09 11.49 26.96
C ALA A 66 -41.42 12.16 25.60
N LEU A 67 -40.65 11.85 24.55
CA LEU A 67 -40.94 12.32 23.19
C LEU A 67 -42.24 11.72 22.63
N LEU A 68 -42.54 10.47 22.97
CA LEU A 68 -43.77 9.79 22.57
C LEU A 68 -45.02 10.39 23.25
N ALA A 69 -44.92 10.74 24.53
CA ALA A 69 -45.98 11.42 25.28
C ALA A 69 -46.26 12.85 24.77
N VAL A 70 -45.22 13.58 24.33
CA VAL A 70 -45.37 14.87 23.63
C VAL A 70 -45.99 14.68 22.24
N ALA A 71 -45.65 13.60 21.54
CA ALA A 71 -46.24 13.25 20.25
C ALA A 71 -47.71 12.85 20.35
N SER A 72 -48.15 12.23 21.46
CA SER A 72 -49.53 11.76 21.66
C SER A 72 -50.54 12.84 22.08
N GLN A 73 -50.13 14.09 22.25
CA GLN A 73 -51.03 15.16 22.67
C GLN A 73 -52.09 15.45 21.59
N PRO A 74 -53.40 15.62 21.93
CA PRO A 74 -54.46 15.82 20.92
C PRO A 74 -54.29 17.06 20.02
N SER A 75 -53.49 18.03 20.44
CA SER A 75 -53.10 19.22 19.67
C SER A 75 -51.97 18.96 18.66
N ASN A 76 -51.32 17.81 18.72
CA ASN A 76 -50.13 17.49 17.93
C ASN A 76 -50.49 16.62 16.72
N ALA A 77 -50.60 17.26 15.55
CA ALA A 77 -50.80 16.57 14.26
C ALA A 77 -49.48 16.19 13.55
N GLY A 78 -48.35 16.25 14.26
CA GLY A 78 -46.99 16.07 13.73
C GLY A 78 -46.75 14.69 13.14
N LEU A 79 -46.08 14.66 11.99
CA LEU A 79 -45.74 13.43 11.27
C LEU A 79 -44.28 13.06 11.57
N TYR A 80 -44.06 11.97 12.31
CA TYR A 80 -42.75 11.59 12.85
C TYR A 80 -42.12 10.47 12.04
N ALA A 81 -40.82 10.57 11.75
CA ALA A 81 -40.05 9.52 11.08
C ALA A 81 -39.58 8.46 12.09
N VAL A 82 -39.77 7.19 11.75
CA VAL A 82 -39.58 6.05 12.66
C VAL A 82 -38.71 5.00 12.01
N ARG A 83 -37.88 4.35 12.83
CA ARG A 83 -37.00 3.25 12.47
C ARG A 83 -37.28 2.05 13.36
N VAL A 84 -37.83 0.99 12.80
CA VAL A 84 -37.89 -0.33 13.44
C VAL A 84 -36.70 -1.17 12.99
N THR A 85 -35.89 -1.62 13.94
CA THR A 85 -34.78 -2.55 13.72
C THR A 85 -35.25 -3.97 14.04
N LYS A 86 -35.13 -4.89 13.08
CA LYS A 86 -35.42 -6.31 13.29
C LYS A 86 -34.22 -7.05 13.92
N PRO A 87 -34.40 -8.24 14.50
CA PRO A 87 -33.30 -9.04 15.08
C PRO A 87 -32.17 -9.39 14.11
N ASP A 88 -32.42 -9.41 12.80
CA ASP A 88 -31.44 -9.62 11.74
C ASP A 88 -30.70 -8.33 11.30
N GLY A 89 -30.85 -7.24 12.06
CA GLY A 89 -30.29 -5.92 11.75
C GLY A 89 -30.98 -5.17 10.60
N ALA A 90 -31.97 -5.78 9.94
CA ALA A 90 -32.67 -5.15 8.83
C ALA A 90 -33.63 -4.06 9.31
N LEU A 91 -33.72 -2.96 8.55
CA LEU A 91 -34.44 -1.76 8.98
C LEU A 91 -35.77 -1.58 8.25
N ARG A 92 -36.76 -1.03 8.95
CA ARG A 92 -38.02 -0.56 8.38
C ARG A 92 -38.15 0.91 8.73
N TYR A 93 -38.24 1.75 7.69
CA TYR A 93 -38.48 3.18 7.84
C TYR A 93 -39.87 3.53 7.34
N PHE A 94 -40.57 4.34 8.10
CA PHE A 94 -41.87 4.91 7.75
C PHE A 94 -42.11 6.17 8.58
N GLN A 95 -43.13 6.92 8.22
CA GLN A 95 -43.65 8.03 9.00
C GLN A 95 -45.03 7.68 9.57
N MET A 96 -45.22 8.00 10.84
CA MET A 96 -46.45 7.74 11.60
C MET A 96 -46.90 8.97 12.39
N ARG A 97 -48.17 8.95 12.81
CA ARG A 97 -48.73 9.86 13.82
C ARG A 97 -49.07 9.09 15.09
N VAL A 98 -49.03 9.78 16.22
CA VAL A 98 -49.35 9.22 17.54
C VAL A 98 -50.72 9.77 17.95
N PHE A 99 -51.67 8.89 18.23
CA PHE A 99 -53.06 9.24 18.52
C PHE A 99 -53.42 9.11 20.01
N GLY A 100 -52.55 8.51 20.80
CA GLY A 100 -52.70 8.39 22.24
C GLY A 100 -51.60 7.51 22.84
N MET A 101 -51.42 7.60 24.15
CA MET A 101 -50.54 6.73 24.93
C MET A 101 -51.27 6.34 26.23
N PRO A 102 -52.34 5.53 26.15
CA PRO A 102 -53.05 5.04 27.32
C PRO A 102 -52.14 4.16 28.18
N GLU A 103 -52.13 4.43 29.48
CA GLU A 103 -51.45 3.64 30.51
C GLU A 103 -52.42 2.65 31.17
N THR A 104 -51.90 1.50 31.56
CA THR A 104 -52.60 0.46 32.33
C THR A 104 -51.83 0.19 33.61
N ILE A 105 -52.40 0.63 34.74
CA ILE A 105 -51.94 0.30 36.07
C ILE A 105 -52.59 -1.04 36.45
N GLY A 106 -51.80 -2.12 36.45
CA GLY A 106 -52.26 -3.48 36.72
C GLY A 106 -52.43 -3.82 38.21
N ALA A 107 -52.33 -5.11 38.53
CA ALA A 107 -52.32 -5.59 39.92
C ALA A 107 -50.94 -5.36 40.59
N ALA A 108 -50.85 -5.55 41.90
CA ALA A 108 -49.62 -5.30 42.68
C ALA A 108 -48.35 -6.06 42.23
N ASN A 109 -48.50 -7.13 41.44
CA ASN A 109 -47.41 -7.93 40.88
C ASN A 109 -47.15 -7.65 39.38
N TRP A 110 -47.74 -6.58 38.83
CA TRP A 110 -47.65 -6.22 37.41
C TRP A 110 -46.87 -4.91 37.24
N MET A 111 -46.12 -4.81 36.14
CA MET A 111 -45.49 -3.56 35.73
C MET A 111 -46.54 -2.64 35.10
N ILE A 112 -46.42 -1.33 35.31
CA ILE A 112 -47.26 -0.35 34.59
C ILE A 112 -46.84 -0.37 33.12
N THR A 113 -47.81 -0.55 32.23
CA THR A 113 -47.57 -0.57 30.78
C THR A 113 -48.33 0.53 30.08
N ALA A 114 -47.79 1.01 28.97
CA ALA A 114 -48.48 1.89 28.03
C ALA A 114 -48.62 1.21 26.66
N ALA A 115 -49.73 1.50 25.99
CA ALA A 115 -50.07 0.97 24.67
C ALA A 115 -50.28 2.14 23.69
N PRO A 116 -49.21 2.79 23.22
CA PRO A 116 -49.31 3.88 22.24
C PRO A 116 -50.06 3.47 20.97
N VAL A 117 -51.02 4.30 20.57
CA VAL A 117 -51.79 4.14 19.34
C VAL A 117 -51.09 4.92 18.23
N LEU A 118 -50.61 4.21 17.22
CA LEU A 118 -49.72 4.74 16.19
C LEU A 118 -50.26 4.40 14.80
N GLU A 119 -50.54 5.42 13.99
CA GLU A 119 -51.08 5.21 12.62
C GLU A 119 -50.02 5.57 11.58
N ILE A 120 -49.74 4.64 10.66
CA ILE A 120 -48.73 4.81 9.62
C ILE A 120 -49.35 5.60 8.47
N ASN A 121 -48.73 6.72 8.07
CA ASN A 121 -49.23 7.56 6.98
C ASN A 121 -48.43 7.42 5.67
N THR A 122 -47.45 6.51 5.61
CA THR A 122 -46.56 6.35 4.45
C THR A 122 -46.17 4.90 4.18
N ALA A 123 -45.86 4.58 2.93
CA ALA A 123 -45.37 3.26 2.56
C ALA A 123 -44.07 2.90 3.29
N ILE A 124 -44.01 1.70 3.88
CA ILE A 124 -42.85 1.20 4.61
C ILE A 124 -41.67 0.98 3.66
N VAL A 125 -40.64 1.80 3.81
CA VAL A 125 -39.35 1.63 3.14
C VAL A 125 -38.60 0.50 3.82
N LYS A 126 -38.52 -0.64 3.13
CA LYS A 126 -37.77 -1.81 3.57
C LYS A 126 -36.31 -1.64 3.16
N VAL A 127 -35.43 -1.53 4.13
CA VAL A 127 -33.99 -1.72 3.92
C VAL A 127 -33.71 -3.14 4.41
N SER A 128 -33.14 -3.99 3.55
CA SER A 128 -32.57 -5.25 4.02
C SER A 128 -31.52 -4.93 5.10
N SER A 129 -31.15 -5.88 5.94
CA SER A 129 -29.77 -5.83 6.40
C SER A 129 -28.96 -5.86 5.11
N ASN A 130 -27.96 -4.98 4.95
CA ASN A 130 -26.89 -5.39 4.06
C ASN A 130 -26.46 -6.75 4.61
N GLY A 131 -26.67 -7.82 3.84
CA GLY A 131 -26.06 -9.10 4.16
C GLY A 131 -24.58 -8.79 4.02
N THR A 132 -23.92 -8.48 5.14
CA THR A 132 -22.63 -7.82 5.12
C THR A 132 -21.57 -8.89 4.86
N THR A 133 -21.54 -9.36 3.61
CA THR A 133 -20.51 -10.26 3.10
C THR A 133 -19.17 -9.53 3.21
N ALA A 134 -18.17 -10.21 3.76
CA ALA A 134 -16.82 -9.67 3.83
C ALA A 134 -16.31 -9.35 2.40
N PRO A 135 -15.52 -8.27 2.20
CA PRO A 135 -15.03 -7.89 0.89
C PRO A 135 -14.40 -9.06 0.12
N ALA A 136 -14.72 -9.22 -1.16
CA ALA A 136 -14.11 -10.26 -2.00
C ALA A 136 -13.18 -9.62 -3.03
N PHE A 137 -11.90 -10.02 -3.08
CA PHE A 137 -10.97 -9.52 -4.09
C PHE A 137 -11.32 -10.04 -5.48
N THR A 138 -11.59 -9.11 -6.40
CA THR A 138 -11.84 -9.37 -7.83
C THR A 138 -10.59 -9.17 -8.67
N ILE A 139 -9.62 -8.39 -8.17
CA ILE A 139 -8.29 -8.21 -8.75
C ILE A 139 -7.28 -8.34 -7.61
N GLN A 140 -6.28 -9.22 -7.76
CA GLN A 140 -5.21 -9.44 -6.78
C GLN A 140 -4.32 -8.18 -6.64
N PRO A 141 -3.77 -7.87 -5.45
CA PRO A 141 -2.73 -6.86 -5.29
C PRO A 141 -1.46 -7.21 -6.05
N LEU A 142 -0.73 -6.18 -6.47
CA LEU A 142 0.48 -6.28 -7.28
C LEU A 142 1.61 -5.43 -6.69
N ILE A 143 2.84 -5.85 -6.97
CA ILE A 143 4.08 -5.17 -6.61
C ILE A 143 4.72 -4.63 -7.90
N SER A 144 5.19 -3.38 -7.89
CA SER A 144 5.95 -2.79 -8.99
C SER A 144 7.25 -2.14 -8.47
N PRO A 145 8.42 -2.31 -9.11
CA PRO A 145 8.67 -3.19 -10.26
C PRO A 145 8.52 -4.68 -9.90
N SER A 146 8.36 -5.54 -10.91
CA SER A 146 8.23 -6.99 -10.72
C SER A 146 9.56 -7.71 -10.42
N THR A 147 10.68 -6.99 -10.43
CA THR A 147 12.02 -7.42 -10.04
C THR A 147 12.83 -6.22 -9.52
N GLY A 148 13.80 -6.46 -8.64
CA GLY A 148 14.74 -5.42 -8.18
C GLY A 148 15.84 -6.00 -7.28
N SER A 149 16.85 -5.19 -6.96
CA SER A 149 17.87 -5.56 -5.96
C SER A 149 17.56 -4.92 -4.59
N VAL A 150 18.26 -5.35 -3.54
CA VAL A 150 18.31 -4.65 -2.24
C VAL A 150 18.50 -3.14 -2.43
N GLY A 151 17.71 -2.34 -1.71
CA GLY A 151 17.69 -0.88 -1.88
C GLY A 151 16.79 -0.36 -3.02
N THR A 152 16.16 -1.23 -3.81
CA THR A 152 15.10 -0.83 -4.77
C THR A 152 13.83 -0.49 -4.00
N THR A 153 13.20 0.64 -4.32
CA THR A 153 11.88 0.98 -3.78
C THR A 153 10.80 0.32 -4.63
N PHE A 154 10.00 -0.54 -3.99
CA PHE A 154 8.82 -1.17 -4.55
C PHE A 154 7.56 -0.42 -4.13
N ILE A 155 6.52 -0.50 -4.95
CA ILE A 155 5.25 0.22 -4.85
C ILE A 155 4.10 -0.78 -4.86
N ALA A 156 3.13 -0.57 -3.96
CA ALA A 156 1.94 -1.39 -3.81
C ALA A 156 0.80 -0.93 -4.73
N SER A 157 0.19 -1.87 -5.44
CA SER A 157 -1.19 -1.78 -5.92
C SER A 157 -2.08 -2.69 -5.09
N ASN A 158 -3.23 -2.19 -4.65
CA ASN A 158 -4.16 -2.97 -3.81
C ASN A 158 -4.95 -4.02 -4.58
N GLY A 159 -4.97 -3.95 -5.92
CA GLY A 159 -6.00 -4.63 -6.70
C GLY A 159 -7.38 -3.99 -6.45
N ALA A 160 -8.43 -4.80 -6.49
CA ALA A 160 -9.81 -4.38 -6.30
C ALA A 160 -10.58 -5.43 -5.51
N ALA A 161 -11.49 -4.98 -4.64
CA ALA A 161 -12.37 -5.84 -3.86
C ALA A 161 -13.79 -5.29 -3.84
N SER A 162 -14.80 -6.17 -3.83
CA SER A 162 -16.20 -5.79 -3.64
C SER A 162 -16.40 -5.20 -2.24
N ASP A 163 -17.32 -4.25 -2.10
CA ASP A 163 -17.83 -3.76 -0.82
C ASP A 163 -16.79 -3.20 0.17
N ALA A 164 -15.56 -2.97 -0.30
CA ALA A 164 -14.45 -2.44 0.45
C ALA A 164 -14.56 -0.91 0.61
N THR A 165 -14.51 -0.44 1.86
CA THR A 165 -14.48 0.99 2.21
C THR A 165 -13.07 1.49 2.52
N SER A 166 -12.14 0.59 2.85
CA SER A 166 -10.74 0.91 3.12
C SER A 166 -9.83 -0.30 2.87
N PHE A 167 -8.53 -0.02 2.76
CA PHE A 167 -7.48 -1.04 2.59
C PHE A 167 -6.28 -0.76 3.49
N THR A 168 -5.81 -1.77 4.21
CA THR A 168 -4.52 -1.75 4.93
C THR A 168 -3.52 -2.67 4.22
N ARG A 169 -2.22 -2.47 4.48
CA ARG A 169 -1.12 -3.18 3.80
C ARG A 169 -0.09 -3.69 4.79
N ARG A 170 0.52 -4.83 4.46
CA ARG A 170 1.66 -5.40 5.15
C ARG A 170 2.65 -5.95 4.11
N TRP A 171 3.84 -5.36 4.06
CA TRP A 171 4.94 -5.85 3.24
C TRP A 171 5.72 -6.92 4.01
N LEU A 172 5.92 -8.08 3.39
CA LEU A 172 6.60 -9.23 3.98
C LEU A 172 7.84 -9.58 3.15
N LEU A 173 9.00 -9.66 3.79
CA LEU A 173 10.24 -10.20 3.22
C LEU A 173 10.54 -11.51 3.93
N ASN A 174 10.57 -12.63 3.19
CA ASN A 174 10.64 -13.99 3.75
C ASN A 174 9.58 -14.25 4.85
N GLY A 175 8.35 -13.76 4.62
CA GLY A 175 7.26 -13.85 5.60
C GLY A 175 7.36 -12.93 6.82
N SER A 176 8.47 -12.21 7.01
CA SER A 176 8.65 -11.23 8.10
C SER A 176 8.25 -9.82 7.67
N GLN A 177 7.55 -9.08 8.52
CA GLN A 177 7.06 -7.75 8.17
C GLN A 177 8.17 -6.69 8.12
N ILE A 178 8.22 -5.97 6.99
CA ILE A 178 9.20 -4.89 6.75
C ILE A 178 8.58 -3.52 6.47
N GLY A 179 7.23 -3.41 6.41
CA GLY A 179 6.54 -2.12 6.26
C GLY A 179 5.03 -2.23 6.07
N THR A 180 4.34 -1.09 6.08
CA THR A 180 2.87 -0.97 5.91
C THR A 180 2.42 0.14 4.94
N GLY A 181 3.37 0.88 4.37
CA GLY A 181 3.12 2.00 3.48
C GLY A 181 2.68 1.60 2.06
N THR A 182 2.43 2.60 1.22
CA THR A 182 2.25 2.40 -0.24
C THR A 182 3.54 1.99 -0.95
N THR A 183 4.69 2.13 -0.31
CA THR A 183 6.00 1.73 -0.81
C THR A 183 6.82 1.01 0.25
N VAL A 184 7.84 0.26 -0.17
CA VAL A 184 8.84 -0.36 0.71
C VAL A 184 10.19 -0.45 0.02
N THR A 185 11.27 -0.41 0.80
CA THR A 185 12.65 -0.60 0.31
C THR A 185 13.29 -1.76 1.10
N PRO A 186 13.38 -2.98 0.53
CA PRO A 186 13.95 -4.13 1.22
C PRO A 186 15.44 -3.96 1.54
N TYR A 187 15.83 -4.39 2.74
CA TYR A 187 17.20 -4.33 3.26
C TYR A 187 18.03 -5.61 3.01
N ALA A 188 17.40 -6.70 2.56
CA ALA A 188 18.03 -7.97 2.27
C ALA A 188 17.45 -8.60 0.99
N ALA A 189 18.18 -9.55 0.42
CA ALA A 189 17.78 -10.26 -0.79
C ALA A 189 16.95 -11.49 -0.40
N ASP A 190 15.68 -11.52 -0.79
CA ASP A 190 14.75 -12.61 -0.49
C ASP A 190 13.46 -12.48 -1.32
N SER A 191 12.48 -13.33 -1.05
CA SER A 191 11.10 -13.24 -1.56
C SER A 191 10.34 -12.10 -0.87
N LEU A 192 9.87 -11.12 -1.65
CA LEU A 192 9.01 -10.03 -1.22
C LEU A 192 7.55 -10.30 -1.61
N THR A 193 6.62 -10.22 -0.65
CA THR A 193 5.17 -10.28 -0.89
C THR A 193 4.47 -9.08 -0.24
N LEU A 194 3.31 -8.73 -0.80
CA LEU A 194 2.43 -7.69 -0.30
C LEU A 194 1.12 -8.34 0.12
N GLU A 195 0.81 -8.28 1.42
CA GLU A 195 -0.50 -8.62 1.96
C GLU A 195 -1.36 -7.35 2.04
N VAL A 196 -2.60 -7.44 1.56
CA VAL A 196 -3.57 -6.35 1.58
C VAL A 196 -4.86 -6.84 2.22
N THR A 197 -5.35 -6.10 3.20
CA THR A 197 -6.62 -6.39 3.86
C THR A 197 -7.65 -5.34 3.43
N ALA A 198 -8.69 -5.78 2.73
CA ALA A 198 -9.85 -4.99 2.41
C ALA A 198 -10.82 -5.02 3.59
N THR A 199 -11.32 -3.87 4.03
CA THR A 199 -12.32 -3.76 5.11
C THR A 199 -13.56 -3.07 4.56
N GLY A 200 -14.72 -3.65 4.85
CA GLY A 200 -16.04 -3.14 4.50
C GLY A 200 -17.03 -3.30 5.65
N SER A 201 -18.31 -3.05 5.38
CA SER A 201 -19.37 -3.28 6.38
C SER A 201 -19.52 -4.76 6.79
N GLY A 202 -18.99 -5.69 5.98
CA GLY A 202 -18.93 -7.14 6.26
C GLY A 202 -17.70 -7.63 6.99
N GLY A 203 -16.95 -6.74 7.62
CA GLY A 203 -15.66 -7.05 8.22
C GLY A 203 -14.53 -6.97 7.20
N SER A 204 -13.53 -7.83 7.35
CA SER A 204 -12.27 -7.72 6.62
C SER A 204 -11.86 -9.02 5.97
N SER A 205 -11.29 -8.91 4.77
CA SER A 205 -10.70 -10.04 4.03
C SER A 205 -9.25 -9.71 3.67
N PRO A 206 -8.27 -10.55 4.04
CA PRO A 206 -6.90 -10.45 3.58
C PRO A 206 -6.71 -11.15 2.22
N THR A 207 -5.73 -10.70 1.45
CA THR A 207 -5.17 -11.44 0.31
C THR A 207 -3.68 -11.09 0.15
N THR A 208 -2.93 -11.95 -0.52
CA THR A 208 -1.49 -11.77 -0.76
C THR A 208 -1.20 -11.70 -2.24
N SER A 209 -0.28 -10.82 -2.64
CA SER A 209 0.25 -10.73 -4.00
C SER A 209 1.04 -11.99 -4.37
N ASN A 210 1.32 -12.14 -5.67
CA ASN A 210 2.42 -13.00 -6.08
C ASN A 210 3.75 -12.48 -5.51
N ALA A 211 4.71 -13.39 -5.29
CA ALA A 211 6.03 -13.06 -4.80
C ALA A 211 6.88 -12.38 -5.88
N VAL A 212 7.70 -11.41 -5.46
CA VAL A 212 8.73 -10.74 -6.26
C VAL A 212 10.10 -11.04 -5.66
N THR A 213 11.05 -11.48 -6.47
CA THR A 213 12.42 -11.73 -6.02
C THR A 213 13.19 -10.42 -5.85
N VAL A 214 13.69 -10.18 -4.65
CA VAL A 214 14.70 -9.15 -4.37
C VAL A 214 16.07 -9.76 -4.52
N ALA A 215 16.79 -9.40 -5.57
CA ALA A 215 18.17 -9.84 -5.80
C ALA A 215 19.16 -9.17 -4.82
N ALA A 216 20.32 -9.78 -4.64
CA ALA A 216 21.43 -9.15 -3.93
C ALA A 216 21.79 -7.78 -4.54
N ALA A 217 22.34 -6.89 -3.71
CA ALA A 217 22.93 -5.65 -4.21
C ALA A 217 24.10 -5.97 -5.16
N LEU A 218 24.11 -5.36 -6.34
CA LEU A 218 25.22 -5.52 -7.28
C LEU A 218 26.52 -5.02 -6.64
N PRO A 219 27.60 -5.82 -6.61
CA PRO A 219 28.89 -5.39 -6.08
C PRO A 219 29.44 -4.23 -6.91
N THR A 220 30.15 -3.31 -6.25
CA THR A 220 30.94 -2.29 -6.94
C THR A 220 32.34 -2.83 -7.22
N LEU A 221 32.78 -2.74 -8.48
CA LEU A 221 34.14 -3.10 -8.86
C LEU A 221 35.15 -2.22 -8.13
N THR A 222 36.20 -2.82 -7.59
CA THR A 222 37.32 -2.09 -6.99
C THR A 222 38.51 -2.11 -7.94
N ILE A 223 39.28 -1.02 -7.94
CA ILE A 223 40.51 -0.90 -8.72
C ILE A 223 41.56 -0.40 -7.74
N GLY A 224 42.63 -1.17 -7.54
CA GLY A 224 43.66 -0.91 -6.53
C GLY A 224 45.07 -1.11 -7.05
N GLY A 225 46.06 -0.62 -6.31
CA GLY A 225 47.47 -0.66 -6.69
C GLY A 225 48.04 0.71 -7.02
N PRO A 226 49.17 0.79 -7.75
CA PRO A 226 49.87 2.05 -8.02
C PRO A 226 49.06 3.09 -8.80
N LEU A 227 48.09 2.65 -9.61
CA LEU A 227 47.35 3.48 -10.59
C LEU A 227 48.29 4.32 -11.49
N ALA A 228 49.53 3.87 -11.65
CA ALA A 228 50.58 4.61 -12.31
C ALA A 228 51.65 3.67 -12.86
N PHE A 229 52.31 4.10 -13.93
CA PHE A 229 53.35 3.35 -14.62
C PHE A 229 54.28 4.29 -15.38
N ALA A 230 55.47 3.82 -15.76
CA ALA A 230 56.46 4.61 -16.48
C ALA A 230 56.20 4.64 -17.99
N SER A 231 56.50 5.76 -18.65
CA SER A 231 56.56 5.84 -20.11
C SER A 231 57.53 4.79 -20.65
N GLY A 232 57.18 4.12 -21.74
CA GLY A 232 58.02 3.04 -22.29
C GLY A 232 58.00 1.73 -21.48
N ALA A 233 57.14 1.58 -20.46
CA ALA A 233 56.91 0.29 -19.83
C ALA A 233 56.45 -0.76 -20.85
N ALA A 234 56.95 -2.00 -20.69
CA ALA A 234 56.63 -3.09 -21.59
C ALA A 234 55.14 -3.47 -21.50
N ALA A 235 54.57 -3.92 -22.62
CA ALA A 235 53.24 -4.54 -22.64
C ALA A 235 53.15 -5.69 -21.61
N GLY A 236 52.02 -5.78 -20.91
CA GLY A 236 51.82 -6.71 -19.80
C GLY A 236 52.31 -6.22 -18.43
N THR A 237 52.98 -5.06 -18.33
CA THR A 237 53.35 -4.47 -17.03
C THR A 237 52.10 -4.18 -16.20
N LEU A 238 52.06 -4.64 -14.95
CA LEU A 238 50.93 -4.44 -14.03
C LEU A 238 50.76 -2.97 -13.65
N VAL A 239 49.52 -2.46 -13.76
CA VAL A 239 49.15 -1.08 -13.39
C VAL A 239 48.16 -1.06 -12.22
N ALA A 240 47.21 -1.99 -12.18
CA ALA A 240 46.25 -2.15 -11.09
C ALA A 240 45.69 -3.57 -11.00
N THR A 241 45.17 -3.95 -9.83
CA THR A 241 44.29 -5.11 -9.65
C THR A 241 42.83 -4.68 -9.74
N ILE A 242 41.97 -5.59 -10.19
CA ILE A 242 40.51 -5.40 -10.25
C ILE A 242 39.88 -6.39 -9.26
N GLY A 243 39.19 -5.87 -8.25
CA GLY A 243 38.46 -6.66 -7.26
C GLY A 243 36.96 -6.63 -7.47
N ASN A 244 36.25 -7.51 -6.75
CA ASN A 244 34.80 -7.68 -6.76
C ASN A 244 34.19 -8.00 -8.14
N VAL A 245 34.97 -8.57 -9.07
CA VAL A 245 34.44 -9.06 -10.35
C VAL A 245 33.53 -10.27 -10.09
N PRO A 246 32.25 -10.26 -10.53
CA PRO A 246 31.35 -11.39 -10.34
C PRO A 246 31.84 -12.67 -11.01
N THR A 247 31.52 -13.82 -10.41
CA THR A 247 31.86 -15.13 -10.97
C THR A 247 31.26 -15.29 -12.37
N GLY A 248 32.08 -15.72 -13.33
CA GLY A 248 31.68 -15.87 -14.74
C GLY A 248 31.64 -14.56 -15.55
N ALA A 249 31.89 -13.40 -14.94
CA ALA A 249 32.03 -12.13 -15.67
C ALA A 249 33.49 -11.86 -16.09
N THR A 250 33.67 -11.35 -17.30
CA THR A 250 34.94 -10.79 -17.78
C THR A 250 34.86 -9.27 -17.71
N PRO A 251 35.82 -8.58 -17.05
CA PRO A 251 35.84 -7.13 -17.01
C PRO A 251 36.29 -6.55 -18.36
N THR A 252 35.84 -5.34 -18.68
CA THR A 252 36.14 -4.59 -19.90
C THR A 252 36.55 -3.15 -19.56
N LEU A 253 37.36 -2.54 -20.44
CA LEU A 253 37.77 -1.13 -20.33
C LEU A 253 36.94 -0.26 -21.27
N THR A 254 36.60 0.95 -20.80
CA THR A 254 35.98 1.99 -21.64
C THR A 254 36.62 3.36 -21.32
N PRO A 255 37.30 4.02 -22.26
CA PRO A 255 37.56 3.59 -23.65
C PRO A 255 38.51 2.38 -23.74
N ASN A 256 38.33 1.54 -24.75
CA ASN A 256 39.27 0.47 -25.10
C ASN A 256 40.21 0.95 -26.22
N ASP A 257 41.09 1.90 -25.89
CA ASP A 257 42.00 2.55 -26.86
C ASP A 257 43.38 1.87 -27.00
N GLY A 258 43.53 0.67 -26.41
CA GLY A 258 44.74 -0.15 -26.46
C GLY A 258 45.88 0.33 -25.55
N ARG A 259 45.81 1.50 -24.91
CA ARG A 259 46.89 1.98 -24.02
C ARG A 259 47.00 1.14 -22.74
N LEU A 260 45.86 0.79 -22.15
CA LEU A 260 45.75 -0.23 -21.10
C LEU A 260 44.92 -1.41 -21.62
N ALA A 261 45.15 -2.59 -21.04
CA ALA A 261 44.42 -3.81 -21.34
C ALA A 261 43.98 -4.53 -20.05
N ILE A 262 42.97 -5.39 -20.16
CA ILE A 262 42.61 -6.37 -19.14
C ILE A 262 43.52 -7.59 -19.29
N ALA A 263 44.00 -8.12 -18.17
CA ALA A 263 44.73 -9.38 -18.11
C ALA A 263 44.31 -10.21 -16.89
N GLY A 264 44.71 -11.47 -16.88
CA GLY A 264 44.32 -12.44 -15.85
C GLY A 264 42.98 -13.10 -16.14
N ASP A 265 42.46 -13.75 -15.11
CA ASP A 265 41.24 -14.57 -15.15
C ASP A 265 40.63 -14.64 -13.72
N ALA A 266 39.54 -15.39 -13.57
CA ALA A 266 38.84 -15.54 -12.29
C ALA A 266 39.65 -16.28 -11.20
N THR A 267 40.65 -17.09 -11.56
CA THR A 267 41.49 -17.87 -10.65
C THR A 267 42.75 -17.10 -10.26
N ASN A 268 43.42 -16.48 -11.23
CA ASN A 268 44.70 -15.76 -11.08
C ASN A 268 44.55 -14.26 -10.76
N GLY A 269 43.29 -13.80 -10.68
CA GLY A 269 42.90 -12.42 -10.39
C GLY A 269 42.96 -11.51 -11.62
N TRP A 270 41.90 -10.71 -11.78
CA TRP A 270 41.79 -9.72 -12.85
C TRP A 270 42.69 -8.51 -12.60
N LYS A 271 43.35 -8.03 -13.66
CA LYS A 271 44.39 -7.00 -13.63
C LYS A 271 44.21 -6.01 -14.78
N VAL A 272 44.58 -4.75 -14.54
CA VAL A 272 44.84 -3.77 -15.60
C VAL A 272 46.34 -3.74 -15.84
N VAL A 273 46.74 -3.92 -17.10
CA VAL A 273 48.14 -3.91 -17.55
C VAL A 273 48.36 -2.88 -18.65
N VAL A 274 49.61 -2.53 -18.91
CA VAL A 274 50.00 -1.76 -20.10
C VAL A 274 49.67 -2.60 -21.35
N GLY A 275 48.87 -2.06 -22.26
CA GLY A 275 48.48 -2.75 -23.51
C GLY A 275 49.52 -2.50 -24.60
N LEU A 276 49.60 -1.25 -25.05
CA LEU A 276 50.62 -0.75 -25.98
C LEU A 276 51.67 0.08 -25.23
N THR A 277 52.93 0.00 -25.67
CA THR A 277 54.03 0.81 -25.14
C THR A 277 53.77 2.30 -25.42
N VAL A 278 53.27 3.01 -24.41
CA VAL A 278 52.91 4.43 -24.49
C VAL A 278 54.12 5.33 -24.24
N ALA A 279 54.37 6.25 -25.17
CA ALA A 279 55.57 7.08 -25.21
C ALA A 279 55.46 8.42 -24.46
N ASN A 280 54.26 9.01 -24.34
CA ASN A 280 54.06 10.37 -23.86
C ASN A 280 53.38 10.40 -22.49
N ALA A 281 53.98 11.11 -21.52
CA ALA A 281 53.44 11.25 -20.16
C ALA A 281 52.07 11.96 -20.13
N GLY A 282 51.23 11.61 -19.15
CA GLY A 282 49.87 12.18 -19.03
C GLY A 282 48.93 11.36 -18.13
N THR A 283 47.64 11.71 -18.15
CA THR A 283 46.60 11.00 -17.38
C THR A 283 45.66 10.25 -18.32
N ILE A 284 45.35 9.00 -17.98
CA ILE A 284 44.39 8.14 -18.70
C ILE A 284 43.18 7.93 -17.80
N ALA A 285 42.03 8.50 -18.15
CA ALA A 285 40.77 8.28 -17.42
C ALA A 285 39.95 7.20 -18.12
N LEU A 286 39.58 6.13 -17.41
CA LEU A 286 38.80 5.04 -17.97
C LEU A 286 37.94 4.32 -16.92
N ALA A 287 36.89 3.67 -17.41
CA ALA A 287 35.99 2.84 -16.62
C ALA A 287 36.37 1.37 -16.77
N VAL A 288 36.37 0.63 -15.67
CA VAL A 288 36.27 -0.84 -15.68
C VAL A 288 34.81 -1.20 -15.43
N ALA A 289 34.24 -2.03 -16.30
CA ALA A 289 32.88 -2.56 -16.18
C ALA A 289 32.91 -4.09 -16.24
N ALA A 290 31.92 -4.75 -15.65
CA ALA A 290 31.72 -6.20 -15.73
C ALA A 290 30.22 -6.50 -15.61
N ALA A 291 29.73 -7.54 -16.27
CA ALA A 291 28.33 -7.96 -16.14
C ALA A 291 28.01 -8.30 -14.67
N GLY A 292 26.86 -7.85 -14.17
CA GLY A 292 26.44 -8.08 -12.79
C GLY A 292 27.15 -7.23 -11.72
N ALA A 293 27.93 -6.21 -12.10
CA ALA A 293 28.58 -5.29 -11.16
C ALA A 293 28.39 -3.81 -11.53
N ARG A 294 28.52 -2.92 -10.54
CA ARG A 294 28.60 -1.48 -10.77
C ARG A 294 30.00 -1.12 -11.26
N ALA A 295 30.08 -0.46 -12.41
CA ALA A 295 31.33 -0.03 -13.02
C ALA A 295 32.09 0.97 -12.14
N SER A 296 33.43 0.96 -12.25
CA SER A 296 34.35 1.79 -11.47
C SER A 296 35.18 2.64 -12.40
N ARG A 297 35.26 3.96 -12.15
CA ARG A 297 36.07 4.90 -12.94
C ARG A 297 37.30 5.31 -12.16
N GLN A 298 38.46 5.28 -12.82
CA GLN A 298 39.72 5.71 -12.25
C GLN A 298 40.56 6.52 -13.23
N GLN A 299 41.50 7.29 -12.68
CA GLN A 299 42.54 7.98 -13.42
C GLN A 299 43.88 7.28 -13.19
N PHE A 300 44.57 6.96 -14.28
CA PHE A 300 45.88 6.33 -14.29
C PHE A 300 46.94 7.35 -14.72
N ARG A 301 48.04 7.45 -13.97
CA ARG A 301 49.12 8.41 -14.23
C ARG A 301 50.28 7.75 -14.97
N LEU A 302 50.57 8.23 -16.18
CA LEU A 302 51.75 7.85 -16.93
C LEU A 302 52.90 8.80 -16.57
N GLY A 303 53.81 8.33 -15.72
CA GLY A 303 55.00 9.07 -15.31
C GLY A 303 56.05 9.08 -16.42
N GLN A 304 56.69 10.22 -16.64
CA GLN A 304 57.84 10.29 -17.54
C GLN A 304 58.96 9.42 -16.98
N LEU A 305 59.63 8.64 -17.84
CA LEU A 305 60.84 7.92 -17.50
C LEU A 305 61.83 8.92 -16.91
N GLY A 306 62.15 8.73 -15.63
CA GLY A 306 63.31 9.36 -15.03
C GLY A 306 64.54 8.88 -15.76
N LEU A 307 65.01 9.67 -16.73
CA LEU A 307 66.43 9.73 -17.06
C LEU A 307 67.14 10.21 -15.80
N THR A 308 67.37 9.29 -14.87
CA THR A 308 68.28 9.47 -13.74
C THR A 308 69.58 9.96 -14.33
N ARG A 309 69.94 11.21 -14.04
CA ARG A 309 71.07 11.88 -14.67
C ARG A 309 72.37 11.11 -14.41
N LEU A 310 72.76 10.25 -15.33
CA LEU A 310 74.12 9.69 -15.44
C LEU A 310 75.06 10.78 -15.99
N SER A 311 75.12 11.92 -15.29
CA SER A 311 75.87 13.10 -15.71
C SER A 311 76.29 13.97 -14.51
N SER A 312 77.10 13.41 -13.61
CA SER A 312 77.89 14.18 -12.62
C SER A 312 79.03 13.39 -11.97
N ALA A 313 78.96 12.06 -11.90
CA ALA A 313 79.92 11.25 -11.13
C ALA A 313 81.20 10.80 -11.87
N TRP A 314 81.34 11.02 -13.19
CA TRP A 314 82.43 10.43 -14.00
C TRP A 314 83.46 11.42 -14.58
N GLN A 315 83.31 12.74 -14.36
CA GLN A 315 84.23 13.75 -14.92
C GLN A 315 85.18 14.42 -13.91
N SER A 316 85.02 14.21 -12.59
CA SER A 316 85.89 14.85 -11.58
C SER A 316 87.18 14.06 -11.23
N ARG A 317 87.37 12.84 -11.76
CA ARG A 317 88.48 11.94 -11.38
C ARG A 317 89.69 11.90 -12.34
N ARG A 318 89.81 12.84 -13.30
CA ARG A 318 90.89 12.79 -14.33
C ARG A 318 91.72 14.05 -14.60
N SER A 319 91.53 15.17 -13.88
CA SER A 319 92.30 16.42 -14.12
C SER A 319 93.35 16.78 -13.03
N GLY A 320 93.58 15.90 -12.05
CA GLY A 320 94.41 16.19 -10.87
C GLY A 320 95.85 15.66 -10.89
N ARG A 321 96.63 15.82 -11.98
CA ARG A 321 98.09 15.55 -11.94
C ARG A 321 98.91 16.26 -13.04
N ARG A 322 99.49 17.42 -12.73
CA ARG A 322 100.62 18.00 -13.50
C ARG A 322 101.44 19.01 -12.65
N THR A 323 102.61 18.56 -12.21
CA THR A 323 103.84 19.31 -11.90
C THR A 323 104.97 18.54 -12.64
N PRO A 324 106.08 19.15 -13.13
CA PRO A 324 107.07 20.00 -12.42
C PRO A 324 107.52 21.23 -13.29
N SER A 325 108.57 22.03 -13.07
CA SER A 325 109.34 22.56 -11.91
C SER A 325 110.31 23.66 -12.40
N THR A 326 110.81 24.54 -11.50
CA THR A 326 112.06 25.39 -11.62
C THR A 326 112.12 26.42 -12.78
N MET A 327 112.83 27.56 -12.74
CA MET A 327 113.75 28.20 -11.75
C MET A 327 113.88 29.72 -12.06
N GLN A 328 114.32 30.52 -11.07
CA GLN A 328 114.91 31.89 -11.19
C GLN A 328 113.99 33.03 -11.71
N ALA A 329 114.21 34.29 -11.33
CA ALA A 329 115.30 34.91 -10.54
C ALA A 329 114.81 35.55 -9.23
#